data_AF-A0A915VMS1-F1
#
_entry.id   AF-A0A915VMS1-F1
#
_cell.length_a   1.000
_cell.length_b   1.000
_cell.length_c   1.000
_cell.angle_alpha   90.00
_cell.angle_beta   90.00
_cell.angle_gamma   90.00
#
_symmetry.space_group_name_H-M   'P 1'
#
loop_
_entity.id
_entity.type
_entity.pdbx_description
1 polymer ?
#
loop_
_entity_poly.entity_id
_entity_poly.type
_entity_poly.pdbx_seq_one_letter_code
_entity_poly.pdbx_strand_id
1 'polypeptide(L)'
;MWTEVLTKLDQLKAYDSRHQVFGAKNHRYERNELLSAEKIRQAASNLGVELPIELVEFYKTIGNGIVGPCYGLLPIEKLRTYQADQVYPGAAYFKALAKKHKDGHVYPNGSWELDQDELKGLLVIIPEGSGHEICLATKGTRRGQVVYVSTNGMVHDSIFNLIDLYHNWLDRELEIFDFMLDLLDKQLKEEEIIQKVRTKYQVYNEKERLLGLITYRQD
;
A
#
# COMPACT_ATOMS: atom_id res chain seq x y z
N MET A 1 15.76 -2.94 -0.35
CA MET A 1 15.91 -3.66 0.95
C MET A 1 15.19 -2.89 2.06
N TRP A 2 14.72 -3.52 3.16
CA TRP A 2 13.91 -2.80 4.17
C TRP A 2 14.61 -1.63 4.87
N THR A 3 15.94 -1.65 4.99
CA THR A 3 16.70 -0.50 5.55
C THR A 3 16.70 0.71 4.61
N GLU A 4 16.63 0.49 3.31
CA GLU A 4 16.49 1.57 2.32
C GLU A 4 15.09 2.18 2.39
N VAL A 5 14.06 1.36 2.61
CA VAL A 5 12.69 1.81 2.89
C VAL A 5 12.66 2.72 4.13
N LEU A 6 13.39 2.39 5.20
CA LEU A 6 13.50 3.26 6.37
C LEU A 6 14.09 4.62 6.04
N THR A 7 15.17 4.65 5.26
CA THR A 7 15.84 5.89 4.85
C THR A 7 14.88 6.78 4.04
N LYS A 8 14.18 6.19 3.07
CA LYS A 8 13.19 6.87 2.24
C LYS A 8 11.97 7.35 3.04
N LEU A 9 11.54 6.59 4.06
CA LEU A 9 10.48 6.99 4.98
C LEU A 9 10.86 8.21 5.81
N ASP A 10 12.07 8.21 6.39
CA ASP A 10 12.54 9.33 7.21
C ASP A 10 12.71 10.60 6.33
N GLN A 11 13.18 10.45 5.08
CA GLN A 11 13.24 11.54 4.10
C GLN A 11 11.85 12.06 3.72
N LEU A 12 10.92 11.17 3.37
CA LEU A 12 9.56 11.56 3.00
C LEU A 12 8.83 12.25 4.16
N LYS A 13 9.06 11.81 5.41
CA LYS A 13 8.54 12.46 6.61
C LYS A 13 9.04 13.90 6.75
N ALA A 14 10.31 14.16 6.42
CA ALA A 14 10.88 15.49 6.45
C ALA A 14 10.26 16.40 5.38
N TYR A 15 10.14 15.90 4.14
CA TYR A 15 9.58 16.67 3.02
C TYR A 15 8.07 16.93 3.17
N ASP A 16 7.31 15.91 3.58
CA ASP A 16 5.87 15.98 3.78
C ASP A 16 5.50 16.46 5.20
N SER A 17 6.10 17.57 5.63
CA SER A 17 5.96 18.15 6.98
C SER A 17 4.49 18.42 7.38
N ARG A 18 3.62 18.64 6.39
CA ARG A 18 2.18 18.89 6.56
C ARG A 18 1.33 17.63 6.34
N HIS A 19 1.92 16.45 6.16
CA HIS A 19 1.25 15.16 5.98
C HIS A 19 0.19 15.16 4.86
N GLN A 20 0.56 15.66 3.69
CA GLN A 20 -0.32 15.82 2.54
C GLN A 20 -0.31 14.61 1.61
N VAL A 21 0.68 13.72 1.67
CA VAL A 21 0.61 12.44 0.95
C VAL A 21 -0.65 11.67 1.37
N PHE A 22 -1.28 10.99 0.42
CA PHE A 22 -2.55 10.31 0.67
C PHE A 22 -2.39 9.31 1.83
N GLY A 23 -3.21 9.49 2.88
CA GLY A 23 -3.19 8.71 4.10
C GLY A 23 -2.13 9.09 5.15
N ALA A 24 -1.18 9.97 4.82
CA ALA A 24 -0.12 10.40 5.74
C ALA A 24 -0.64 11.11 6.99
N LYS A 25 -1.81 11.78 6.93
CA LYS A 25 -2.45 12.37 8.12
C LYS A 25 -2.78 11.33 9.20
N ASN A 26 -3.02 10.08 8.81
CA ASN A 26 -3.40 9.02 9.73
C ASN A 26 -2.17 8.46 10.45
N HIS A 27 -1.12 8.15 9.69
CA HIS A 27 0.04 7.44 10.22
C HIS A 27 1.23 8.35 10.54
N ARG A 28 1.28 9.57 10.01
CA ARG A 28 2.35 10.57 10.24
C ARG A 28 3.78 10.05 10.05
N TYR A 29 3.92 9.02 9.21
CA TYR A 29 5.15 8.24 9.03
C TYR A 29 5.73 7.70 10.35
N GLU A 30 4.89 7.53 11.37
CA GLU A 30 5.27 6.97 12.65
C GLU A 30 5.38 5.46 12.56
N ARG A 31 6.40 4.93 13.24
CA ARG A 31 6.67 3.51 13.32
C ARG A 31 6.25 3.01 14.69
N ASN A 32 5.44 1.95 14.70
CA ASN A 32 5.16 1.21 15.91
C ASN A 32 6.37 0.37 16.36
N GLU A 33 6.29 -0.20 17.56
CA GLU A 33 7.32 -1.10 18.07
C GLU A 33 7.59 -2.28 17.13
N LEU A 34 8.85 -2.70 17.05
CA LEU A 34 9.26 -3.91 16.33
C LEU A 34 8.69 -5.15 17.03
N LEU A 35 8.26 -6.13 16.24
CA LEU A 35 7.77 -7.39 16.79
C LEU A 35 8.88 -8.42 16.94
N SER A 36 8.86 -9.15 18.06
CA SER A 36 9.70 -10.32 18.23
C SER A 36 9.22 -11.47 17.35
N ALA A 37 10.13 -12.39 17.02
CA ALA A 37 9.78 -13.59 16.26
C ALA A 37 8.68 -14.43 16.95
N GLU A 38 8.65 -14.42 18.29
CA GLU A 38 7.63 -15.13 19.06
C GLU A 38 6.24 -14.49 18.89
N LYS A 39 6.13 -13.16 19.02
CA LYS A 39 4.86 -12.45 18.79
C LYS A 39 4.34 -12.68 17.38
N ILE A 40 5.23 -12.67 16.38
CA ILE A 40 4.86 -12.92 14.98
C ILE A 40 4.36 -14.35 14.80
N ARG A 41 5.05 -15.36 15.37
CA ARG A 41 4.61 -16.76 15.31
C ARG A 41 3.25 -16.96 15.97
N GLN A 42 3.03 -16.35 17.13
CA GLN A 42 1.77 -16.45 17.84
C GLN A 42 0.62 -15.85 17.02
N ALA A 43 0.81 -14.66 16.45
CA ALA A 43 -0.19 -14.02 15.61
C ALA A 43 -0.48 -14.83 14.33
N ALA A 44 0.56 -15.35 13.68
CA ALA A 44 0.43 -16.23 12.52
C ALA A 44 -0.39 -17.49 12.85
N SER A 45 -0.12 -18.10 14.01
CA SER A 45 -0.88 -19.27 14.51
C SER A 45 -2.34 -18.92 14.77
N ASN A 46 -2.64 -17.77 15.37
CA ASN A 46 -4.01 -17.33 15.64
C ASN A 46 -4.80 -17.07 14.34
N LEU A 47 -4.13 -16.60 13.30
CA LEU A 47 -4.71 -16.39 11.96
C LEU A 47 -4.79 -17.68 11.13
N GLY A 48 -4.19 -18.79 11.58
CA GLY A 48 -4.14 -20.05 10.82
C GLY A 48 -3.34 -19.94 9.52
N VAL A 49 -2.37 -19.02 9.44
CA VAL A 49 -1.62 -18.73 8.21
C VAL A 49 -0.12 -18.71 8.46
N GLU A 50 0.66 -19.20 7.50
CA GLU A 50 2.10 -18.92 7.45
C GLU A 50 2.33 -17.57 6.75
N LEU A 51 2.72 -16.55 7.52
CA LEU A 51 2.91 -15.21 6.97
C LEU A 51 3.99 -15.21 5.86
N PRO A 52 3.79 -14.47 4.76
CA PRO A 52 4.85 -14.27 3.76
C PRO A 52 6.11 -13.66 4.38
N ILE A 53 7.29 -14.08 3.89
CA ILE A 53 8.58 -13.70 4.49
C ILE A 53 8.78 -12.18 4.56
N GLU A 54 8.40 -11.45 3.51
CA GLU A 54 8.55 -9.98 3.48
C GLU A 54 7.66 -9.28 4.52
N LEU A 55 6.49 -9.85 4.84
CA LEU A 55 5.62 -9.32 5.89
C LEU A 55 6.23 -9.57 7.29
N VAL A 56 6.87 -10.71 7.49
CA VAL A 56 7.64 -10.99 8.72
C VAL A 56 8.81 -10.02 8.86
N GLU A 57 9.55 -9.78 7.79
CA GLU A 57 10.66 -8.83 7.77
C GLU A 57 10.21 -7.38 8.02
N PHE A 58 9.07 -6.99 7.46
CA PHE A 58 8.46 -5.68 7.72
C PHE A 58 8.23 -5.47 9.22
N TYR A 59 7.56 -6.42 9.89
CA TYR A 59 7.26 -6.28 11.33
C TYR A 59 8.51 -6.27 12.22
N LYS A 60 9.60 -6.91 11.77
CA LYS A 60 10.88 -6.95 12.49
C LYS A 60 11.76 -5.73 12.23
N THR A 61 11.56 -5.03 11.12
CA THR A 61 12.49 -3.97 10.66
C THR A 61 11.84 -2.59 10.68
N ILE A 62 10.58 -2.49 10.25
CA ILE A 62 9.84 -1.24 10.16
C ILE A 62 9.02 -0.99 11.43
N GLY A 63 8.27 -1.98 11.89
CA GLY A 63 7.41 -1.89 13.08
C GLY A 63 6.06 -2.59 12.92
N ASN A 64 5.25 -2.61 13.97
CA ASN A 64 3.89 -3.19 13.97
C ASN A 64 2.86 -2.36 13.19
N GLY A 65 3.11 -2.13 11.89
CA GLY A 65 2.20 -1.47 10.97
C GLY A 65 2.14 0.05 11.06
N ILE A 66 0.96 0.56 10.70
CA ILE A 66 0.44 1.91 10.46
C ILE A 66 1.13 2.75 9.39
N VAL A 67 2.44 2.62 9.19
CA VAL A 67 3.14 3.36 8.13
C VAL A 67 3.06 2.60 6.81
N GLY A 68 2.91 3.32 5.70
CA GLY A 68 2.94 2.73 4.35
C GLY A 68 2.06 3.50 3.36
N PRO A 69 1.89 2.97 2.13
CA PRO A 69 0.97 3.55 1.17
C PRO A 69 -0.47 3.53 1.69
N CYS A 70 -1.29 4.46 1.18
CA CYS A 70 -2.67 4.64 1.60
C CYS A 70 -2.76 4.84 3.12
N TYR A 71 -3.60 4.09 3.83
CA TYR A 71 -3.69 4.18 5.29
C TYR A 71 -2.62 3.37 6.05
N GLY A 72 -1.65 2.82 5.31
CA GLY A 72 -0.53 2.07 5.83
C GLY A 72 -0.87 0.62 6.19
N LEU A 73 0.19 -0.13 6.47
CA LEU A 73 0.09 -1.56 6.73
C LEU A 73 -0.60 -1.82 8.08
N LEU A 74 -1.55 -2.74 8.11
CA LEU A 74 -2.29 -3.08 9.31
C LEU A 74 -1.33 -3.62 10.39
N PRO A 75 -1.50 -3.23 11.65
CA PRO A 75 -0.90 -3.96 12.76
C PRO A 75 -1.23 -5.45 12.68
N ILE A 76 -0.34 -6.32 13.14
CA ILE A 76 -0.46 -7.78 12.96
C ILE A 76 -1.77 -8.34 13.54
N GLU A 77 -2.27 -7.74 14.61
CA GLU A 77 -3.52 -8.07 15.30
C GLU A 77 -4.78 -7.64 14.55
N LYS A 78 -4.64 -6.79 13.52
CA LYS A 78 -5.75 -6.33 12.66
C LYS A 78 -5.75 -6.98 11.28
N LEU A 79 -4.77 -7.84 11.00
CA LEU A 79 -4.77 -8.63 9.76
C LEU A 79 -6.05 -9.48 9.71
N ARG A 80 -6.56 -9.65 8.50
CA ARG A 80 -7.70 -10.52 8.20
C ARG A 80 -7.43 -11.29 6.93
N THR A 81 -8.22 -12.32 6.68
CA THR A 81 -7.93 -13.29 5.62
C THR A 81 -9.15 -13.58 4.78
N TYR A 82 -8.93 -13.84 3.50
CA TYR A 82 -9.87 -14.60 2.69
C TYR A 82 -9.30 -16.02 2.53
N GLN A 83 -9.82 -16.95 3.33
CA GLN A 83 -9.42 -18.38 3.38
C GLN A 83 -7.90 -18.58 3.18
N ALA A 84 -7.09 -17.99 4.07
CA ALA A 84 -5.64 -17.89 3.89
C ALA A 84 -4.90 -19.25 3.93
N ASP A 85 -5.56 -20.30 4.39
CA ASP A 85 -5.07 -21.68 4.37
C ASP A 85 -5.18 -22.32 2.97
N GLN A 86 -5.87 -21.70 2.02
CA GLN A 86 -6.02 -22.16 0.65
C GLN A 86 -4.92 -21.62 -0.28
N VAL A 87 -4.70 -22.30 -1.41
CA VAL A 87 -3.81 -21.81 -2.46
C VAL A 87 -4.48 -20.65 -3.20
N TYR A 88 -3.74 -19.56 -3.39
CA TYR A 88 -4.22 -18.44 -4.20
C TYR A 88 -4.28 -18.85 -5.69
N PRO A 89 -5.47 -18.84 -6.33
CA PRO A 89 -5.64 -19.40 -7.67
C PRO A 89 -5.40 -18.40 -8.82
N GLY A 90 -5.16 -17.12 -8.52
CA GLY A 90 -5.02 -16.05 -9.51
C GLY A 90 -6.34 -15.33 -9.84
N ALA A 91 -6.24 -14.08 -10.27
CA ALA A 91 -7.38 -13.23 -10.62
C ALA A 91 -8.20 -13.84 -11.78
N ALA A 92 -7.54 -14.50 -12.74
CA ALA A 92 -8.20 -15.15 -13.87
C ALA A 92 -9.16 -16.27 -13.42
N TYR A 93 -8.83 -16.99 -12.35
CA TYR A 93 -9.71 -17.99 -11.77
C TYR A 93 -10.97 -17.35 -11.19
N PHE A 94 -10.84 -16.29 -10.39
CA PHE A 94 -11.99 -15.60 -9.80
C PHE A 94 -12.89 -14.98 -10.87
N LYS A 95 -12.31 -14.39 -11.93
CA LYS A 95 -13.09 -13.91 -13.08
C LYS A 95 -13.85 -15.02 -13.80
N ALA A 96 -13.26 -16.21 -13.92
CA ALA A 96 -13.94 -17.37 -14.50
C ALA A 96 -15.05 -17.92 -13.58
N LEU A 97 -14.84 -17.84 -12.26
CA LEU A 97 -15.84 -18.22 -11.25
C LEU A 97 -17.03 -17.25 -11.26
N ALA A 98 -16.78 -15.94 -11.33
CA ALA A 98 -17.81 -14.91 -11.44
C ALA A 98 -18.78 -15.13 -12.62
N LYS A 99 -18.29 -15.69 -13.74
CA LYS A 99 -19.14 -16.04 -14.90
C LYS A 99 -20.09 -17.21 -14.64
N LYS A 100 -19.74 -18.09 -13.69
CA LYS A 100 -20.45 -19.35 -13.42
C LYS A 100 -21.30 -19.28 -12.15
N HIS A 101 -20.90 -18.45 -11.19
CA HIS A 101 -21.56 -18.32 -9.91
C HIS A 101 -22.88 -17.56 -10.06
N LYS A 102 -23.91 -17.96 -9.29
CA LYS A 102 -25.24 -17.35 -9.37
C LYS A 102 -25.21 -15.85 -9.02
N ASP A 103 -24.38 -15.50 -8.04
CA ASP A 103 -24.23 -14.14 -7.52
C ASP A 103 -23.00 -13.42 -8.12
N GLY A 104 -22.32 -14.05 -9.07
CA GLY A 104 -21.22 -13.44 -9.82
C GLY A 104 -21.71 -12.71 -11.07
N HIS A 105 -21.02 -11.65 -11.47
CA HIS A 105 -21.37 -10.91 -12.69
C HIS A 105 -20.13 -10.44 -13.45
N VAL A 106 -20.21 -10.40 -14.78
CA VAL A 106 -19.19 -9.77 -15.63
C VAL A 106 -19.89 -8.73 -16.50
N TYR A 107 -19.53 -7.47 -16.28
CA TYR A 107 -20.12 -6.32 -16.97
C TYR A 107 -19.60 -6.17 -18.40
N PRO A 108 -20.34 -5.47 -19.28
CA PRO A 108 -19.92 -5.23 -20.67
C PRO A 108 -18.57 -4.53 -20.83
N ASN A 109 -18.18 -3.69 -19.87
CA ASN A 109 -16.88 -3.03 -19.85
C ASN A 109 -15.72 -3.96 -19.40
N GLY A 110 -16.00 -5.24 -19.13
CA GLY A 110 -15.03 -6.25 -18.73
C GLY A 110 -14.73 -6.31 -17.23
N SER A 111 -15.26 -5.38 -16.43
CA SER A 111 -15.26 -5.47 -14.96
C SER A 111 -16.14 -6.61 -14.48
N TRP A 112 -15.93 -7.07 -13.25
CA TRP A 112 -16.60 -8.24 -12.72
C TRP A 112 -16.70 -8.19 -11.20
N GLU A 113 -17.68 -8.90 -10.67
CA GLU A 113 -18.00 -8.97 -9.25
C GLU A 113 -18.19 -10.42 -8.84
N LEU A 114 -17.76 -10.71 -7.60
CA LEU A 114 -17.85 -12.02 -6.98
C LEU A 114 -18.05 -11.79 -5.47
N ASP A 115 -18.82 -12.66 -4.82
CA ASP A 115 -18.94 -12.61 -3.35
C ASP A 115 -17.55 -12.75 -2.71
N GLN A 116 -17.27 -11.94 -1.67
CA GLN A 116 -16.00 -12.00 -0.96
C GLN A 116 -15.79 -13.35 -0.26
N ASP A 117 -16.87 -14.06 0.09
CA ASP A 117 -16.79 -15.39 0.68
C ASP A 117 -16.19 -16.43 -0.29
N GLU A 118 -16.20 -16.16 -1.60
CA GLU A 118 -15.56 -17.00 -2.62
C GLU A 118 -14.04 -16.75 -2.74
N LEU A 119 -13.55 -15.64 -2.19
CA LEU A 119 -12.12 -15.30 -2.22
C LEU A 119 -11.33 -16.22 -1.30
N LYS A 120 -10.12 -16.58 -1.73
CA LYS A 120 -9.28 -17.54 -1.03
C LYS A 120 -7.79 -17.35 -1.28
N GLY A 121 -6.99 -17.79 -0.31
CA GLY A 121 -5.53 -17.72 -0.34
C GLY A 121 -4.98 -16.30 -0.20
N LEU A 122 -5.71 -15.41 0.48
CA LEU A 122 -5.34 -14.00 0.61
C LEU A 122 -5.28 -13.56 2.07
N LEU A 123 -4.30 -12.71 2.35
CA LEU A 123 -4.11 -12.02 3.63
C LEU A 123 -4.22 -10.51 3.36
N VAL A 124 -5.21 -9.85 3.95
CA VAL A 124 -5.40 -8.40 3.82
C VAL A 124 -4.39 -7.68 4.68
N ILE A 125 -3.61 -6.77 4.06
CA ILE A 125 -2.52 -6.06 4.73
C ILE A 125 -2.69 -4.54 4.75
N ILE A 126 -3.37 -3.92 3.78
CA ILE A 126 -3.56 -2.46 3.74
C ILE A 126 -5.00 -2.15 3.31
N PRO A 127 -5.78 -1.41 4.12
CA PRO A 127 -7.02 -0.80 3.66
C PRO A 127 -6.70 0.47 2.89
N GLU A 128 -7.14 0.58 1.64
CA GLU A 128 -6.94 1.80 0.84
C GLU A 128 -8.02 2.86 1.12
N GLY A 129 -9.18 2.44 1.64
CA GLY A 129 -10.39 3.25 1.65
C GLY A 129 -11.25 3.00 0.40
N SER A 130 -12.44 3.61 0.36
CA SER A 130 -13.39 3.51 -0.78
C SER A 130 -13.61 2.09 -1.31
N GLY A 131 -13.58 1.12 -0.40
CA GLY A 131 -13.78 -0.29 -0.70
C GLY A 131 -12.67 -0.97 -1.50
N HIS A 132 -11.41 -0.59 -1.31
CA HIS A 132 -10.26 -1.29 -1.88
C HIS A 132 -9.25 -1.70 -0.81
N GLU A 133 -8.59 -2.82 -1.07
CA GLU A 133 -7.70 -3.51 -0.15
C GLU A 133 -6.51 -4.08 -0.91
N ILE A 134 -5.34 -3.97 -0.29
CA ILE A 134 -4.13 -4.65 -0.74
C ILE A 134 -3.96 -5.90 0.11
N CYS A 135 -3.84 -7.03 -0.58
CA CYS A 135 -3.63 -8.35 0.00
C CYS A 135 -2.28 -8.92 -0.42
N LEU A 136 -1.83 -9.94 0.31
CA LEU A 136 -0.77 -10.84 -0.11
C LEU A 136 -1.32 -12.24 -0.37
N ALA A 137 -0.88 -12.86 -1.45
CA ALA A 137 -1.12 -14.28 -1.66
C ALA A 137 -0.37 -15.12 -0.61
N THR A 138 -1.06 -16.05 0.05
CA THR A 138 -0.54 -16.76 1.23
C THR A 138 0.12 -18.09 0.89
N LYS A 139 -0.38 -18.80 -0.12
CA LYS A 139 0.13 -20.11 -0.57
C LYS A 139 0.15 -20.25 -2.09
N GLY A 140 0.99 -21.16 -2.56
CA GLY A 140 1.18 -21.46 -3.98
C GLY A 140 2.35 -20.71 -4.61
N THR A 141 2.46 -20.80 -5.93
CA THR A 141 3.57 -20.21 -6.72
C THR A 141 3.62 -18.69 -6.65
N ARG A 142 2.51 -18.05 -6.26
CA ARG A 142 2.37 -16.59 -6.13
C ARG A 142 2.55 -16.10 -4.69
N ARG A 143 2.93 -16.96 -3.74
CA ARG A 143 3.05 -16.59 -2.32
C ARG A 143 3.91 -15.34 -2.15
N GLY A 144 3.39 -14.37 -1.38
CA GLY A 144 4.04 -13.08 -1.11
C GLY A 144 3.75 -11.99 -2.14
N GLN A 145 3.15 -12.32 -3.29
CA GLN A 145 2.78 -11.33 -4.29
C GLN A 145 1.58 -10.50 -3.83
N VAL A 146 1.61 -9.23 -4.20
CA VAL A 146 0.54 -8.27 -3.98
C VAL A 146 -0.66 -8.61 -4.87
N VAL A 147 -1.83 -8.53 -4.28
CA VAL A 147 -3.12 -8.72 -4.94
C VAL A 147 -4.06 -7.61 -4.50
N TYR A 148 -4.64 -6.88 -5.44
CA TYR A 148 -5.62 -5.84 -5.14
C TYR A 148 -7.02 -6.46 -5.14
N VAL A 149 -7.80 -6.15 -4.11
CA VAL A 149 -9.16 -6.65 -3.91
C VAL A 149 -10.08 -5.48 -3.63
N SER A 150 -11.21 -5.41 -4.33
CA SER A 150 -12.26 -4.42 -4.05
C SER A 150 -13.40 -5.01 -3.21
N THR A 151 -14.28 -4.15 -2.69
CA THR A 151 -15.42 -4.55 -1.85
C THR A 151 -16.48 -5.33 -2.60
N ASN A 152 -16.50 -5.24 -3.92
CA ASN A 152 -17.36 -6.06 -4.79
C ASN A 152 -16.66 -7.35 -5.28
N GLY A 153 -15.52 -7.70 -4.65
CA GLY A 153 -14.78 -8.94 -4.86
C GLY A 153 -14.02 -9.03 -6.17
N MET A 154 -13.80 -7.90 -6.86
CA MET A 154 -12.91 -7.84 -8.02
C MET A 154 -11.46 -7.99 -7.56
N VAL A 155 -10.72 -8.85 -8.26
CA VAL A 155 -9.32 -9.18 -7.94
C VAL A 155 -8.41 -8.76 -9.09
N HIS A 156 -7.31 -8.08 -8.77
CA HIS A 156 -6.26 -7.76 -9.72
C HIS A 156 -4.91 -8.27 -9.24
N ASP A 157 -4.30 -9.11 -10.09
CA ASP A 157 -2.97 -9.63 -9.86
C ASP A 157 -1.90 -8.55 -10.10
N SER A 158 -0.94 -8.46 -9.19
CA SER A 158 0.32 -7.75 -9.40
C SER A 158 1.47 -8.73 -9.62
N ILE A 159 2.57 -8.24 -10.19
CA ILE A 159 3.87 -8.94 -10.20
C ILE A 159 4.76 -8.54 -9.01
N PHE A 160 4.34 -7.52 -8.26
CA PHE A 160 5.08 -6.95 -7.14
C PHE A 160 4.91 -7.78 -5.88
N ASN A 161 5.95 -7.83 -5.06
CA ASN A 161 5.85 -8.23 -3.66
C ASN A 161 5.63 -7.00 -2.77
N LEU A 162 5.63 -7.22 -1.44
CA LEU A 162 5.39 -6.16 -0.47
C LEU A 162 6.48 -5.09 -0.49
N ILE A 163 7.75 -5.48 -0.60
CA ILE A 163 8.86 -4.53 -0.62
C ILE A 163 8.83 -3.64 -1.87
N ASP A 164 8.44 -4.20 -3.02
CA ASP A 164 8.28 -3.47 -4.27
C ASP A 164 7.17 -2.42 -4.15
N LEU A 165 6.06 -2.76 -3.51
CA LEU A 165 4.97 -1.81 -3.24
C LEU A 165 5.47 -0.60 -2.43
N TYR A 166 6.30 -0.83 -1.41
CA TYR A 166 6.88 0.25 -0.61
C TYR A 166 7.88 1.09 -1.41
N HIS A 167 8.77 0.46 -2.17
CA HIS A 167 9.72 1.19 -3.02
C HIS A 167 8.99 2.04 -4.07
N ASN A 168 8.03 1.46 -4.79
CA ASN A 168 7.26 2.19 -5.80
C ASN A 168 6.49 3.38 -5.22
N TRP A 169 5.89 3.21 -4.04
CA TRP A 169 5.21 4.31 -3.35
C TRP A 169 6.20 5.41 -2.94
N LEU A 170 7.26 5.05 -2.21
CA LEU A 170 8.24 6.00 -1.70
C LEU A 170 8.96 6.74 -2.82
N ASP A 171 9.40 6.02 -3.85
CA ASP A 171 10.12 6.59 -4.97
C ASP A 171 9.24 7.58 -5.74
N ARG A 172 7.97 7.25 -5.96
CA ARG A 172 7.01 8.16 -6.58
C ARG A 172 6.81 9.42 -5.75
N GLU A 173 6.56 9.30 -4.45
CA GLU A 173 6.28 10.47 -3.62
C GLU A 173 7.53 11.35 -3.45
N LEU A 174 8.71 10.75 -3.26
CA LEU A 174 9.98 11.47 -3.19
C LEU A 174 10.30 12.16 -4.52
N GLU A 175 10.06 11.52 -5.67
CA GLU A 175 10.27 12.14 -6.98
C GLU A 175 9.42 13.42 -7.15
N ILE A 176 8.18 13.41 -6.65
CA ILE A 176 7.31 14.60 -6.68
C ILE A 176 7.90 15.73 -5.84
N PHE A 177 8.36 15.44 -4.62
CA PHE A 177 8.96 16.44 -3.74
C PHE A 177 10.31 16.94 -4.28
N ASP A 178 11.18 16.06 -4.76
CA ASP A 178 12.46 16.43 -5.37
C ASP A 178 12.25 17.31 -6.61
N PHE A 179 11.20 17.03 -7.41
CA PHE A 179 10.82 17.90 -8.52
C PHE A 179 10.36 19.29 -8.04
N MET A 180 9.58 19.38 -6.95
CA MET A 180 9.22 20.68 -6.37
C MET A 180 10.45 21.43 -5.85
N LEU A 181 11.38 20.73 -5.19
CA LEU A 181 12.64 21.31 -4.70
C LEU A 181 13.48 21.90 -5.85
N ASP A 182 13.64 21.15 -6.95
CA ASP A 182 14.35 21.62 -8.15
C ASP A 182 13.71 22.88 -8.75
N LEU A 183 12.38 22.96 -8.78
CA LEU A 183 11.68 24.16 -9.28
C LEU A 183 11.81 25.36 -8.32
N LEU A 184 11.83 25.12 -7.00
CA LEU A 184 12.11 26.15 -6.00
C LEU A 184 13.54 26.68 -6.11
N ASP A 185 14.53 25.81 -6.35
CA ASP A 185 15.94 26.20 -6.54
C ASP A 185 16.14 27.06 -7.80
N LYS A 186 15.29 26.84 -8.81
CA LYS A 186 15.20 27.67 -10.01
C LYS A 186 14.41 28.97 -9.79
N GLN A 187 13.95 29.24 -8.57
CA GLN A 187 13.21 30.46 -8.17
C GLN A 187 11.94 30.70 -8.99
N LEU A 188 11.26 29.63 -9.39
CA LEU A 188 9.95 29.75 -10.04
C LEU A 188 8.90 30.25 -9.06
N LYS A 189 7.89 30.95 -9.58
CA LYS A 189 6.74 31.39 -8.79
C LYS A 189 5.87 30.20 -8.38
N GLU A 190 5.22 30.28 -7.23
CA GLU A 190 4.39 29.20 -6.67
C GLU A 190 3.34 28.68 -7.66
N GLU A 191 2.64 29.58 -8.38
CA GLU A 191 1.61 29.18 -9.35
C GLU A 191 2.19 28.37 -10.50
N GLU A 192 3.42 28.68 -10.94
CA GLU A 192 4.11 27.94 -11.99
C GLU A 192 4.53 26.55 -11.51
N ILE A 193 5.03 26.45 -10.27
CA ILE A 193 5.41 25.17 -9.65
C ILE A 193 4.18 24.27 -9.54
N ILE A 194 3.08 24.79 -8.98
CA ILE A 194 1.79 24.10 -8.84
C ILE A 194 1.33 23.56 -10.20
N GLN A 195 1.34 24.40 -11.24
CA GLN A 195 0.89 23.98 -12.57
C GLN A 195 1.79 22.89 -13.16
N LYS A 196 3.12 23.00 -13.03
CA LYS A 196 4.06 21.98 -13.55
C LYS A 196 3.91 20.64 -12.83
N VAL A 197 3.79 20.65 -11.51
CA VAL A 197 3.57 19.44 -10.72
C VAL A 197 2.24 18.77 -11.10
N ARG A 198 1.15 19.54 -11.15
CA ARG A 198 -0.17 19.02 -11.52
C ARG A 198 -0.16 18.39 -12.90
N THR A 199 0.44 19.06 -13.89
CA THR A 199 0.53 18.53 -15.25
C THR A 199 1.36 17.25 -15.33
N LYS A 200 2.48 17.17 -14.60
CA LYS A 200 3.39 16.01 -14.65
C LYS A 200 2.86 14.80 -13.87
N TYR A 201 2.34 15.01 -12.67
CA TYR A 201 2.04 13.93 -11.72
C TYR A 201 0.56 13.72 -11.44
N GLN A 202 -0.32 14.59 -11.93
CA GLN A 202 -1.78 14.50 -11.77
C GLN A 202 -2.22 14.37 -10.30
N VAL A 203 -1.51 15.06 -9.41
CA VAL A 203 -1.90 15.21 -8.00
C VAL A 203 -2.78 16.45 -7.82
N TYR A 204 -3.55 16.51 -6.73
CA TYR A 204 -4.52 17.58 -6.43
C TYR A 204 -4.20 18.38 -5.14
N ASN A 205 -3.16 17.98 -4.43
CA ASN A 205 -2.69 18.54 -3.15
C ASN A 205 -1.31 19.22 -3.30
N GLU A 206 -0.88 19.50 -4.51
CA GLU A 206 0.42 20.09 -4.83
C GLU A 206 0.65 21.43 -4.15
N LYS A 207 -0.40 22.25 -3.99
CA LYS A 207 -0.31 23.53 -3.27
C LYS A 207 0.06 23.32 -1.81
N GLU A 208 -0.62 22.40 -1.12
CA GLU A 208 -0.36 22.12 0.30
C GLU A 208 0.98 21.43 0.51
N ARG A 209 1.38 20.55 -0.42
CA ARG A 209 2.72 19.93 -0.44
C ARG A 209 3.81 20.99 -0.60
N LEU A 210 3.65 21.91 -1.54
CA LEU A 210 4.60 23.01 -1.76
C LEU A 210 4.73 23.90 -0.52
N LEU A 211 3.61 24.26 0.11
CA LEU A 211 3.62 25.06 1.34
C LEU A 211 4.36 24.36 2.50
N GLY A 212 4.17 23.05 2.65
CA GLY A 212 4.91 22.25 3.63
C GLY A 212 6.41 22.23 3.36
N LEU A 213 6.79 22.11 2.09
CA LEU A 213 8.18 22.08 1.65
C LEU A 213 8.89 23.43 1.82
N ILE A 214 8.19 24.54 1.57
CA ILE A 214 8.71 25.89 1.83
C ILE A 214 8.96 26.08 3.33
N THR A 215 8.03 25.63 4.17
CA THR A 215 8.19 25.67 5.64
C THR A 215 9.41 24.86 6.07
N TYR A 216 9.56 23.64 5.54
CA TYR A 216 10.72 22.77 5.81
C TYR A 216 12.07 23.40 5.46
N ARG A 217 12.15 24.27 4.44
CA ARG A 217 13.40 24.95 4.07
C ARG A 217 13.76 26.14 4.99
N GLN A 218 12.83 26.60 5.81
CA GLN A 218 13.02 27.77 6.68
C GLN A 218 13.44 27.38 8.11
N ASP A 219 13.25 26.11 8.48
CA ASP A 219 13.67 25.50 9.75
C ASP A 219 15.10 24.93 9.67
#